data_AF-A0A1E5GU29-F1
#
_entry.id   AF-A0A1E5GU29-F1
#
_cell.length_a   1.000
_cell.length_b   1.000
_cell.length_c   1.000
_cell.angle_alpha   90.00
_cell.angle_beta   90.00
_cell.angle_gamma   90.00
#
_symmetry.space_group_name_H-M   'P 1'
#
loop_
_entity.id
_entity.type
_entity.pdbx_description
1 polymer ?
#
loop_
_entity_poly.entity_id
_entity_poly.type
_entity_poly.pdbx_seq_one_letter_code
_entity_poly.pdbx_strand_id
1 'polypeptide(L)'
;MVKNVPKEETIKRDTIKQMKSLGVYKIEYNRLISIYAGLVHQYYFQLREFEKDGSRTFVISGTNSVKKSPILASLESLRKDIVLYSDRLCLNAKAAENRKTSGEDDGDNPLANFLEKMGG
;
A
#
# COMPACT_ATOMS: atom_id res chain seq x y z
N MET A 1 10.49 -13.42 13.27
CA MET A 1 11.02 -14.38 12.28
C MET A 1 9.95 -14.73 11.26
N VAL A 2 10.05 -14.14 10.07
CA VAL A 2 9.16 -14.45 8.94
C VAL A 2 9.46 -15.87 8.45
N LYS A 3 8.68 -16.85 8.93
CA LYS A 3 8.91 -18.28 8.63
C LYS A 3 8.68 -18.63 7.16
N ASN A 4 7.77 -17.92 6.48
CA ASN A 4 7.50 -18.13 5.06
C ASN A 4 7.26 -16.79 4.35
N VAL A 5 7.98 -16.55 3.26
CA VAL A 5 7.82 -15.33 2.45
C VAL A 5 6.64 -15.57 1.51
N PRO A 6 5.57 -14.76 1.56
CA PRO A 6 4.43 -14.94 0.67
C PRO A 6 4.87 -14.75 -0.79
N LYS A 7 4.35 -15.61 -1.68
CA LYS A 7 4.58 -15.48 -3.12
C LYS A 7 3.89 -14.22 -3.65
N GLU A 8 4.52 -13.57 -4.63
CA GLU A 8 4.00 -12.37 -5.28
C GLU A 8 2.56 -12.53 -5.77
N GLU A 9 2.25 -13.62 -6.47
CA GLU A 9 0.88 -13.92 -6.93
C GLU A 9 -0.15 -14.08 -5.80
N THR A 10 0.29 -14.46 -4.60
CA THR A 10 -0.61 -14.53 -3.43
C THR A 10 -0.90 -13.12 -2.92
N ILE A 11 0.11 -12.26 -2.83
CA ILE A 11 -0.05 -10.86 -2.44
C ILE A 11 -0.92 -10.12 -3.45
N LYS A 12 -0.72 -10.36 -4.75
CA LYS A 12 -1.51 -9.76 -5.83
C LYS A 12 -2.99 -10.12 -5.72
N ARG A 13 -3.31 -11.41 -5.55
CA ARG A 13 -4.69 -11.88 -5.38
C ARG A 13 -5.35 -11.29 -4.13
N ASP A 14 -4.60 -11.24 -3.03
CA ASP A 14 -5.09 -10.65 -1.78
C ASP A 14 -5.35 -9.14 -1.93
N THR A 15 -4.44 -8.42 -2.59
CA THR A 15 -4.59 -6.99 -2.90
C THR A 15 -5.86 -6.74 -3.74
N ILE A 16 -6.10 -7.53 -4.78
CA ILE A 16 -7.32 -7.43 -5.59
C ILE A 16 -8.57 -7.70 -4.74
N LYS A 17 -8.53 -8.71 -3.87
CA LYS A 17 -9.64 -9.05 -2.96
C LYS A 17 -9.95 -7.88 -2.02
N GLN A 18 -8.93 -7.28 -1.42
CA GLN A 18 -9.07 -6.10 -0.56
C GLN A 18 -9.66 -4.93 -1.34
N MET A 19 -9.09 -4.60 -2.51
CA MET A 19 -9.60 -3.52 -3.35
C MET A 19 -11.06 -3.73 -3.76
N LYS A 20 -11.47 -4.98 -4.06
CA LYS A 20 -12.87 -5.32 -4.36
C LYS A 20 -13.77 -5.12 -3.14
N SER A 21 -13.35 -5.55 -1.95
CA SER A 21 -14.12 -5.34 -0.71
C SER A 21 -14.30 -3.87 -0.35
N LEU A 22 -13.33 -3.02 -0.74
CA LEU A 22 -13.39 -1.57 -0.56
C LEU A 22 -14.13 -0.85 -1.71
N GLY A 23 -14.58 -1.56 -2.75
CA GLY A 23 -15.23 -0.97 -3.93
C GLY A 23 -14.29 -0.12 -4.80
N VAL A 24 -12.97 -0.31 -4.68
CA VAL A 24 -11.97 0.54 -5.34
C VAL A 24 -11.30 -0.11 -6.55
N TYR A 25 -11.49 -1.41 -6.74
CA TYR A 25 -10.84 -2.15 -7.81
C TYR A 25 -11.32 -1.71 -9.19
N LYS A 26 -10.35 -1.43 -10.07
CA LYS A 26 -10.54 -1.26 -11.51
C LYS A 26 -9.42 -1.96 -12.27
N ILE A 27 -9.68 -2.43 -13.49
CA ILE A 27 -8.74 -3.25 -14.26
C ILE A 27 -7.46 -2.48 -14.63
N GLU A 28 -7.56 -1.16 -14.76
CA GLU A 28 -6.48 -0.22 -15.05
C GLU A 28 -5.41 -0.24 -13.95
N TYR A 29 -5.78 -0.63 -12.72
CA TYR A 29 -4.83 -0.76 -11.61
C TYR A 29 -3.99 -2.05 -11.68
N ASN A 30 -4.28 -3.02 -12.56
CA ASN A 30 -3.58 -4.32 -12.56
C ASN A 30 -2.06 -4.22 -12.65
N ARG A 31 -1.54 -3.27 -13.44
CA ARG A 31 -0.09 -3.03 -13.51
C ARG A 31 0.43 -2.51 -12.17
N LEU A 32 -0.28 -1.58 -11.55
CA LEU A 32 0.08 -1.00 -10.26
C LEU A 32 0.01 -2.01 -9.12
N ILE A 33 -1.02 -2.86 -9.11
CA ILE A 33 -1.20 -3.97 -8.17
C ILE A 33 -0.04 -4.96 -8.27
N SER A 34 0.40 -5.28 -9.50
CA SER A 34 1.53 -6.19 -9.71
C SER A 34 2.84 -5.60 -9.17
N ILE A 35 3.10 -4.32 -9.42
CA ILE A 35 4.26 -3.60 -8.85
C ILE A 35 4.20 -3.62 -7.31
N TYR A 36 3.04 -3.28 -6.73
CA TYR A 36 2.85 -3.31 -5.28
C TYR A 36 3.12 -4.70 -4.68
N ALA A 37 2.59 -5.76 -5.30
CA ALA A 37 2.82 -7.13 -4.86
C ALA A 37 4.32 -7.51 -4.89
N GLY A 38 5.03 -7.11 -5.94
CA GLY A 38 6.48 -7.30 -6.04
C GLY A 38 7.25 -6.57 -4.94
N LEU A 39 6.90 -5.32 -4.64
CA LEU A 39 7.53 -4.54 -3.55
C LEU A 39 7.33 -5.21 -2.18
N VAL A 40 6.11 -5.66 -1.90
CA VAL A 40 5.79 -6.37 -0.65
C VAL A 40 6.54 -7.70 -0.56
N HIS A 41 6.63 -8.46 -1.65
CA HIS A 41 7.41 -9.69 -1.70
C HIS A 41 8.89 -9.45 -1.41
N GLN A 42 9.50 -8.46 -2.09
CA GLN A 42 10.89 -8.06 -1.89
C GLN A 42 11.16 -7.62 -0.45
N TYR A 43 10.24 -6.86 0.15
CA TYR A 43 10.34 -6.45 1.55
C TYR A 43 10.41 -7.65 2.49
N TYR A 44 9.48 -8.61 2.37
CA TYR A 44 9.49 -9.80 3.23
C TYR A 44 10.74 -10.67 3.00
N PHE A 45 11.20 -10.77 1.76
CA PHE A 45 12.44 -11.49 1.45
C PHE A 45 13.64 -10.81 2.13
N GLN A 46 13.84 -9.51 1.93
CA GLN A 46 14.94 -8.77 2.52
C GLN A 46 14.86 -8.73 4.05
N LEU A 47 13.66 -8.64 4.62
CA LEU A 47 13.47 -8.64 6.06
C LEU A 47 13.92 -9.98 6.67
N ARG A 48 13.61 -11.10 6.00
CA ARG A 48 14.08 -12.42 6.42
C ARG A 48 15.59 -12.53 6.36
N GLU A 49 16.22 -12.04 5.29
CA GLU A 49 17.69 -12.06 5.18
C GLU A 49 18.35 -11.13 6.22
N PHE A 50 17.74 -9.98 6.50
CA PHE A 50 18.17 -9.07 7.56
C PHE A 50 18.09 -9.72 8.95
N GLU A 51 16.99 -10.42 9.25
CA GLU A 51 16.82 -11.18 10.51
C GLU A 51 17.87 -12.31 10.63
N LYS A 52 18.14 -13.04 9.54
CA LYS A 52 19.18 -14.09 9.49
C LYS A 52 20.59 -13.55 9.73
N ASP A 53 20.86 -12.34 9.26
CA ASP A 53 22.15 -11.67 9.46
C ASP A 53 22.33 -11.11 10.89
N GLY A 54 21.39 -11.38 11.80
CA GLY A 54 21.41 -10.88 13.17
C GLY A 54 20.93 -9.42 13.28
N SER A 55 20.23 -8.91 12.28
CA SER A 55 19.69 -7.54 12.25
C SER A 55 20.77 -6.46 12.38
N ARG A 56 21.95 -6.66 11.78
CA ARG A 56 23.06 -5.71 11.86
C ARG A 56 22.69 -4.38 11.20
N THR A 57 22.62 -3.33 12.00
CA THR A 57 22.21 -1.99 11.54
C THR A 57 23.35 -1.20 10.92
N PHE A 58 24.60 -1.58 11.19
CA PHE A 58 25.81 -0.92 10.72
C PHE A 58 26.84 -1.92 10.15
N VAL A 59 27.68 -1.42 9.26
CA VAL A 59 28.81 -2.13 8.67
C VAL A 59 30.05 -1.25 8.82
N ILE A 60 31.16 -1.86 9.25
CA ILE A 60 32.45 -1.18 9.34
C ILE A 60 33.08 -1.20 7.94
N SER A 61 33.27 -0.02 7.35
CA SER A 61 33.94 0.13 6.06
C SER A 61 35.46 0.18 6.27
N GLY A 62 36.24 -0.21 5.25
CA GLY A 62 37.72 -0.33 5.31
C GLY A 62 38.51 0.92 5.72
N THR A 63 37.86 2.07 5.87
CA THR A 63 38.43 3.32 6.41
C THR A 63 38.06 3.59 7.87
N ASN A 64 37.63 2.57 8.62
CA ASN A 64 37.14 2.70 10.01
C ASN A 64 35.89 3.60 10.16
N SER A 65 35.18 3.83 9.05
CA SER A 65 33.92 4.58 9.04
C SER A 65 32.74 3.63 9.22
N VAL A 66 31.84 3.99 10.14
CA VAL A 66 30.60 3.26 10.39
C VAL A 66 29.55 3.69 9.36
N LYS A 67 29.09 2.77 8.52
CA LYS A 67 28.03 3.03 7.54
C LYS A 67 26.79 2.24 7.90
N LYS A 68 25.62 2.76 7.53
CA LYS A 68 24.36 2.05 7.65
C LYS A 68 24.38 0.77 6.80
N SER A 69 23.81 -0.30 7.33
CA SER A 69 23.65 -1.55 6.58
C SER A 69 22.88 -1.30 5.27
N PRO A 70 23.42 -1.71 4.11
CA PRO A 70 22.74 -1.56 2.82
C PRO A 70 21.35 -2.22 2.80
N ILE A 71 21.21 -3.37 3.48
CA ILE A 71 19.92 -4.09 3.61
C ILE A 71 18.92 -3.25 4.40
N LEU A 72 19.35 -2.63 5.51
CA LEU A 72 18.50 -1.75 6.30
C LEU A 72 18.06 -0.51 5.50
N ALA A 73 18.97 0.10 4.75
CA ALA A 73 18.63 1.23 3.88
C ALA A 73 17.62 0.83 2.80
N SER A 74 17.79 -0.33 2.17
CA SER A 74 16.85 -0.89 1.19
C SER A 74 15.47 -1.18 1.81
N LEU A 75 15.43 -1.77 2.99
CA LEU A 75 14.18 -2.03 3.73
C LEU A 75 13.41 -0.75 4.04
N GLU A 76 14.08 0.32 4.43
CA GLU A 76 13.43 1.61 4.68
C GLU A 76 12.85 2.24 3.42
N SER A 77 13.57 2.16 2.29
CA SER A 77 13.05 2.61 0.99
C SER A 77 11.83 1.81 0.58
N LEU A 78 11.89 0.47 0.66
CA LEU A 78 10.75 -0.40 0.36
C LEU A 78 9.54 -0.09 1.24
N ARG A 79 9.73 0.22 2.54
CA ARG A 79 8.62 0.62 3.42
C ARG A 79 7.93 1.90 2.95
N LYS A 80 8.71 2.90 2.51
CA LYS A 80 8.16 4.16 1.97
C LYS A 80 7.41 3.91 0.66
N ASP A 81 7.97 3.11 -0.24
CA ASP A 81 7.33 2.79 -1.50
C ASP A 81 6.03 1.98 -1.29
N ILE A 82 6.03 0.99 -0.40
CA ILE A 82 4.82 0.21 -0.07
C ILE A 82 3.70 1.12 0.43
N VAL A 83 4.00 2.09 1.31
CA VAL A 83 3.01 3.06 1.77
C VAL A 83 2.49 3.90 0.59
N LEU A 84 3.39 4.45 -0.23
CA LEU A 84 3.02 5.26 -1.40
C LEU A 84 2.11 4.50 -2.39
N TYR A 85 2.44 3.26 -2.72
CA TYR A 85 1.63 2.45 -3.65
C TYR A 85 0.33 1.95 -3.01
N SER A 86 0.32 1.69 -1.71
CA SER A 86 -0.89 1.40 -0.94
C SER A 86 -1.89 2.56 -1.00
N ASP A 87 -1.41 3.80 -0.85
CA ASP A 87 -2.22 5.02 -0.95
C ASP A 87 -2.82 5.17 -2.35
N ARG A 88 -2.01 4.96 -3.40
CA ARG A 88 -2.45 5.03 -4.81
C ARG A 88 -3.47 3.96 -5.18
N LEU A 89 -3.44 2.81 -4.50
CA LEU A 89 -4.43 1.73 -4.64
C LEU A 89 -5.64 1.91 -3.71
N CYS A 90 -5.68 2.99 -2.92
CA CYS A 90 -6.73 3.31 -1.96
C CYS A 90 -6.99 2.19 -0.94
N LEU A 91 -5.94 1.50 -0.51
CA LEU A 91 -6.05 0.39 0.46
C LEU A 91 -6.20 0.87 1.91
N ASN A 92 -5.98 2.17 2.19
CA ASN A 92 -6.12 2.74 3.52
C ASN A 92 -7.36 3.65 3.66
N ALA A 93 -7.89 3.74 4.88
CA ALA A 93 -9.12 4.47 5.18
C ALA A 93 -9.06 5.95 4.75
N LYS A 94 -7.87 6.58 4.91
CA LYS A 94 -7.65 7.98 4.52
C LYS A 94 -7.78 8.22 3.01
N ALA A 95 -7.32 7.29 2.17
CA ALA A 95 -7.51 7.41 0.72
C ALA A 95 -8.96 7.13 0.30
N ALA A 96 -9.68 6.29 1.05
CA ALA A 96 -11.11 6.05 0.82
C ALA A 96 -11.97 7.27 1.18
N GLU A 97 -11.64 8.00 2.25
CA GLU A 97 -12.34 9.23 2.65
C GLU A 97 -12.22 10.35 1.62
N ASN A 98 -11.03 10.58 1.04
CA ASN A 98 -10.82 11.56 -0.04
C ASN A 98 -11.67 11.28 -1.31
N ARG A 99 -12.17 10.05 -1.48
CA ARG A 99 -13.09 9.72 -2.58
C ARG A 99 -14.55 9.91 -2.23
N LYS A 100 -14.96 9.65 -1.00
CA LYS A 100 -16.34 9.93 -0.56
C LYS A 100 -16.70 11.42 -0.67
N THR A 101 -15.69 12.30 -0.62
CA THR A 101 -15.89 13.75 -0.80
C THR A 101 -15.95 14.19 -2.27
N SER A 102 -15.76 13.29 -3.25
CA SER A 102 -15.64 13.64 -4.68
C SER A 102 -16.56 12.86 -5.63
N GLY A 103 -17.49 12.05 -5.13
CA GLY A 103 -18.47 11.35 -5.96
C GLY A 103 -19.80 11.13 -5.26
N GLU A 104 -20.83 11.80 -5.77
CA GLU A 104 -22.24 11.40 -5.78
C GLU A 104 -22.87 11.02 -4.43
N ASP A 105 -23.40 12.04 -3.74
CA ASP A 105 -24.70 11.92 -3.09
C ASP A 105 -25.77 12.45 -4.07
N ASP A 106 -25.79 11.89 -5.28
CA ASP A 106 -26.86 12.08 -6.25
C ASP A 106 -27.89 10.97 -6.01
N GLY A 107 -29.02 11.33 -5.40
CA GLY A 107 -30.20 10.47 -5.47
C GLY A 107 -31.35 10.82 -4.53
N ASP A 108 -31.09 11.32 -3.32
CA ASP A 108 -32.19 11.54 -2.37
C ASP A 108 -31.84 12.57 -1.29
N ASN A 109 -31.49 13.79 -1.70
CA ASN A 109 -31.21 14.85 -0.74
C ASN A 109 -32.53 15.47 -0.27
N PRO A 110 -32.96 15.30 0.99
CA PRO A 110 -34.30 15.72 1.45
C PRO A 110 -34.56 17.21 1.28
N LEU A 111 -33.49 18.02 1.27
CA LEU A 111 -33.55 19.46 1.01
C LEU A 111 -33.85 19.79 -0.45
N ALA A 112 -33.32 19.03 -1.42
CA ALA A 112 -33.60 19.25 -2.84
C ALA A 112 -35.09 18.97 -3.14
N ASN A 113 -35.60 17.85 -2.61
CA ASN A 113 -37.01 17.48 -2.70
C ASN A 113 -37.94 18.51 -2.00
N PHE A 114 -37.47 19.15 -0.92
CA PHE A 114 -38.23 20.19 -0.23
C PHE A 114 -38.31 21.50 -1.04
N LEU A 115 -37.22 21.90 -1.69
CA LEU A 115 -37.16 23.14 -2.47
C LEU A 115 -38.01 23.07 -3.75
N GLU A 116 -38.02 21.93 -4.45
CA GLU A 116 -38.94 21.71 -5.58
C GLU A 116 -40.40 21.83 -5.16
N LYS A 117 -40.74 21.35 -3.96
CA LYS A 117 -42.11 21.36 -3.44
C LYS A 117 -42.59 22.74 -2.97
N MET A 118 -41.68 23.68 -2.75
CA MET A 118 -41.97 25.05 -2.31
C MET A 118 -41.90 26.08 -3.46
N GLY A 119 -41.37 25.68 -4.62
CA GLY A 119 -41.13 26.57 -5.78
C GLY A 119 -42.13 26.44 -6.93
N GLY A 120 -43.22 25.70 -6.77
CA GLY A 120 -44.27 25.47 -7.78
C GLY A 120 -45.63 26.05 -7.39
#